data_AF-A0A953Q6T8-F1
#
_entry.id   AF-A0A953Q6T8-F1
#
_cell.length_a   1.000
_cell.length_b   1.000
_cell.length_c   1.000
_cell.angle_alpha   90.00
_cell.angle_beta   90.00
_cell.angle_gamma   90.00
#
_symmetry.space_group_name_H-M   'P 1'
#
loop_
_entity.id
_entity.type
_entity.pdbx_description
1 polymer ?
#
loop_
_entity_poly.entity_id
_entity_poly.type
_entity_poly.pdbx_seq_one_letter_code
_entity_poly.pdbx_strand_id
1 'polypeptide(L)'
;MAHPLKHAESSARKFGGKAEDYLPIHNWFDESKAFFPDFRHRALRHHAEGIFLAERFFGVAIVNSDGNEVPVRYVGEQHVREDLGRIPTAEDWLLQIKPQRWMCGQRLEDKEPSTKKEAV
;
A
#
# COMPACT_ATOMS: atom_id res chain seq x y z
N MET A 1 13.46 -4.18 1.47
CA MET A 1 12.45 -3.47 2.28
C MET A 1 13.09 -3.09 3.58
N ALA A 2 13.03 -1.81 3.94
CA ALA A 2 13.44 -1.39 5.27
C ALA A 2 12.43 -1.98 6.28
N HIS A 3 12.92 -2.34 7.46
CA HIS A 3 12.06 -2.79 8.56
C HIS A 3 11.20 -1.60 9.04
N PRO A 4 9.95 -1.79 9.54
CA PRO A 4 9.13 -0.70 10.06
C PRO A 4 9.85 0.22 11.05
N LEU A 5 10.72 -0.35 11.88
CA LEU A 5 11.56 0.40 12.82
C LEU A 5 12.44 1.46 12.13
N LYS A 6 12.98 1.18 10.94
CA LYS A 6 13.79 2.15 10.19
C LYS A 6 12.98 3.30 9.62
N HIS A 7 11.74 3.02 9.18
CA HIS A 7 10.80 4.08 8.81
C HIS A 7 10.42 4.91 10.04
N ALA A 8 10.18 4.27 11.18
CA ALA A 8 9.83 4.95 12.43
C ALA A 8 10.97 5.86 12.93
N GLU A 9 12.22 5.39 12.89
CA GLU A 9 13.42 6.21 13.13
C GLU A 9 13.49 7.40 12.15
N SER A 10 13.13 7.19 10.88
CA SER A 10 13.08 8.25 9.87
C SER A 10 12.00 9.29 10.15
N SER A 11 10.81 8.85 10.57
CA SER A 11 9.71 9.72 10.99
C SER A 11 10.08 10.53 12.23
N ALA A 12 10.73 9.91 13.23
CA ALA A 12 11.22 10.62 14.41
C ALA A 12 12.24 11.71 14.06
N ARG A 13 13.18 11.42 13.13
CA ARG A 13 14.12 12.44 12.63
C ARG A 13 13.42 13.59 11.91
N LYS A 14 12.30 13.32 11.22
CA LYS A 14 11.59 14.31 10.40
C LYS A 14 10.59 15.15 11.18
N PHE A 15 9.86 14.54 12.12
CA PHE A 15 8.72 15.13 12.81
C PHE A 15 8.96 15.35 14.33
N GLY A 16 10.12 14.94 14.85
CA GLY A 16 10.45 14.96 16.28
C GLY A 16 9.91 13.72 17.01
N GLY A 17 9.99 13.71 18.34
CA GLY A 17 9.57 12.59 19.17
C GLY A 17 10.49 11.39 19.05
N LYS A 18 9.95 10.20 19.35
CA LYS A 18 10.70 8.93 19.31
C LYS A 18 10.14 7.99 18.25
N ALA A 19 10.95 7.01 17.85
CA ALA A 19 10.53 6.05 16.83
C ALA A 19 9.26 5.30 17.25
N GLU A 20 9.10 5.02 18.54
CA GLU A 20 7.94 4.32 19.10
C GLU A 20 6.62 5.05 18.83
N ASP A 21 6.63 6.38 18.70
CA ASP A 21 5.43 7.18 18.41
C ASP A 21 4.86 6.87 17.02
N TYR A 22 5.73 6.51 16.06
CA TYR A 22 5.38 6.29 14.65
C TYR A 22 5.33 4.81 14.26
N LEU A 23 5.95 3.95 15.06
CA LEU A 23 6.06 2.52 14.78
C LEU A 23 4.71 1.84 14.52
N PRO A 24 3.61 2.14 15.24
CA PRO A 24 2.30 1.55 14.94
C PRO A 24 1.81 1.83 13.52
N ILE A 25 2.04 3.04 13.01
CA ILE A 25 1.62 3.44 11.66
C ILE A 25 2.43 2.67 10.62
N HIS A 26 3.75 2.59 10.77
CA HIS A 26 4.61 1.85 9.85
C HIS A 26 4.37 0.33 9.89
N ASN A 27 4.14 -0.23 11.08
CA ASN A 27 3.72 -1.63 11.22
C ASN A 27 2.42 -1.90 10.47
N TRP A 28 1.46 -0.98 10.52
CA TRP A 28 0.20 -1.14 9.80
C TRP A 28 0.38 -1.12 8.27
N PHE A 29 1.24 -0.26 7.71
CA PHE A 29 1.51 -0.34 6.28
C PHE A 29 2.15 -1.69 5.88
N ASP A 30 3.07 -2.18 6.71
CA ASP A 30 3.84 -3.39 6.44
C ASP A 30 3.15 -4.70 6.86
N GLU A 31 2.10 -4.66 7.67
CA GLU A 31 1.35 -5.84 8.12
C GLU A 31 0.82 -6.66 6.94
N SER A 32 0.60 -6.02 5.78
CA SER A 32 0.19 -6.72 4.56
C SER A 32 1.22 -7.77 4.08
N LYS A 33 2.47 -7.72 4.57
CA LYS A 33 3.49 -8.78 4.38
C LYS A 33 3.02 -10.15 4.86
N ALA A 34 2.09 -10.20 5.81
CA ALA A 34 1.48 -11.45 6.28
C ALA A 34 0.69 -12.17 5.17
N PHE A 35 0.19 -11.44 4.17
CA PHE A 35 -0.49 -12.03 3.00
C PHE A 35 0.49 -12.34 1.86
N PHE A 36 1.45 -11.43 1.61
CA PHE A 36 2.44 -11.56 0.55
C PHE A 36 3.82 -11.12 1.05
N PRO A 37 4.79 -12.01 1.30
CA PRO A 37 6.11 -11.63 1.82
C PRO A 37 7.05 -11.09 0.71
N ASP A 38 6.51 -10.43 -0.32
CA ASP A 38 7.25 -9.80 -1.41
C ASP A 38 6.59 -8.47 -1.81
N PHE A 39 7.10 -7.81 -2.86
CA PHE A 39 6.65 -6.48 -3.28
C PHE A 39 5.13 -6.37 -3.51
N ARG A 40 4.42 -7.46 -3.78
CA ARG A 40 2.97 -7.45 -4.07
C ARG A 40 2.14 -6.99 -2.87
N HIS A 41 2.63 -7.13 -1.63
CA HIS A 41 1.92 -6.61 -0.45
C HIS A 41 1.70 -5.09 -0.50
N ARG A 42 2.56 -4.38 -1.25
CA ARG A 42 2.49 -2.93 -1.42
C ARG A 42 1.20 -2.53 -2.13
N ALA A 43 0.67 -3.38 -3.01
CA ALA A 43 -0.60 -3.15 -3.69
C ALA A 43 -1.81 -3.03 -2.73
N LEU A 44 -1.69 -3.53 -1.49
CA LEU A 44 -2.79 -3.51 -0.52
C LEU A 44 -2.89 -2.19 0.26
N ARG A 45 -1.76 -1.52 0.53
CA ARG A 45 -1.73 -0.33 1.43
C ARG A 45 -0.76 0.77 1.00
N HIS A 46 0.21 0.52 0.12
CA HIS A 46 1.23 1.50 -0.27
C HIS A 46 0.79 2.30 -1.52
N HIS A 47 -0.35 2.96 -1.42
CA HIS A 47 -0.91 3.83 -2.47
C HIS A 47 -1.74 4.94 -1.82
N ALA A 48 -2.20 5.91 -2.64
CA ALA A 48 -2.93 7.09 -2.16
C ALA A 48 -4.11 6.74 -1.22
N GLU A 49 -5.01 5.83 -1.62
CA GLU A 49 -6.12 5.41 -0.76
C GLU A 49 -5.65 4.72 0.54
N GLY A 50 -4.59 3.92 0.50
CA GLY A 50 -4.01 3.30 1.70
C GLY A 50 -3.54 4.32 2.73
N ILE A 51 -3.03 5.47 2.30
CA ILE A 51 -2.66 6.59 3.19
C ILE A 51 -3.91 7.20 3.87
N PHE A 52 -5.02 7.32 3.14
CA PHE A 52 -6.29 7.77 3.73
C PHE A 52 -6.87 6.74 4.69
N LEU A 53 -6.71 5.45 4.42
CA LEU A 53 -7.11 4.39 5.33
C LEU A 53 -6.29 4.40 6.63
N ALA A 54 -4.99 4.72 6.56
CA ALA A 54 -4.17 4.92 7.76
C ALA A 54 -4.75 6.02 8.66
N GLU A 55 -5.14 7.16 8.09
CA GLU A 55 -5.78 8.24 8.86
C GLU A 55 -7.08 7.79 9.52
N ARG A 56 -7.92 7.00 8.84
CA ARG A 56 -9.14 6.48 9.46
C ARG A 56 -8.86 5.56 10.64
N PHE A 57 -7.72 4.87 10.64
CA PHE A 57 -7.34 3.93 11.69
C PHE A 57 -6.66 4.61 12.88
N PHE A 58 -5.76 5.57 12.62
CA PHE A 58 -4.94 6.23 13.65
C PHE A 58 -5.43 7.63 14.05
N GLY A 59 -6.43 8.17 13.35
CA GLY A 59 -6.92 9.54 13.51
C GLY A 59 -6.28 10.52 12.53
N VAL A 60 -6.76 11.76 12.54
CA VAL A 60 -6.27 12.84 11.65
C VAL A 60 -4.79 13.14 11.91
N ALA A 61 -4.42 13.20 13.19
CA ALA A 61 -3.06 13.42 13.64
C ALA A 61 -2.80 12.61 14.92
N ILE A 62 -1.53 12.32 15.17
CA ILE A 62 -1.03 11.84 16.46
C ILE A 62 -0.35 13.00 17.19
N VAL A 63 -0.31 12.95 18.51
CA VAL A 63 0.58 13.80 19.32
C VAL A 63 1.76 12.93 19.73
N ASN A 64 2.97 13.29 19.26
CA ASN A 64 4.18 12.53 19.57
C ASN A 64 4.71 12.85 20.99
N SER A 65 5.78 12.17 21.41
CA SER A 65 6.33 12.34 22.76
C SER A 65 6.92 13.73 23.04
N ASP A 66 7.20 14.52 22.01
CA ASP A 66 7.69 15.90 22.13
C ASP A 66 6.54 16.91 22.16
N GLY A 67 5.29 16.46 22.08
CA GLY A 67 4.09 17.30 22.07
C GLY A 67 3.73 17.86 20.69
N ASN A 68 4.38 17.40 19.62
CA ASN A 68 4.05 17.85 18.26
C ASN A 68 2.82 17.11 17.75
N GLU A 69 1.87 17.85 17.19
CA GLU A 69 0.75 17.30 16.43
C GLU A 69 1.21 16.97 15.00
N VAL A 70 1.26 15.69 14.66
CA VAL A 70 1.77 15.17 13.38
C VAL A 70 0.63 14.51 12.60
N PRO A 71 0.25 15.05 11.41
CA PRO A 71 -0.77 14.43 10.58
C PRO A 71 -0.40 13.00 10.16
N VAL A 72 -1.31 12.05 10.36
CA VAL A 72 -1.07 10.63 10.02
C VAL A 72 -0.78 10.45 8.54
N ARG A 73 -1.47 11.21 7.68
CA ARG A 73 -1.21 11.18 6.24
C ARG A 73 0.22 11.56 5.88
N TYR A 74 0.86 12.48 6.60
CA TYR A 74 2.24 12.87 6.32
C TYR A 74 3.23 11.74 6.64
N VAL A 75 2.98 11.00 7.71
CA VAL A 75 3.74 9.79 8.05
C VAL A 75 3.54 8.70 7.00
N GLY A 76 2.29 8.49 6.56
CA GLY A 76 1.96 7.51 5.51
C GLY A 76 2.58 7.88 4.16
N GLU A 77 2.50 9.14 3.77
CA GLU A 77 3.14 9.65 2.56
C GLU A 77 4.67 9.49 2.60
N GLN A 78 5.31 9.75 3.74
CA GLN A 78 6.73 9.50 3.92
C GLN A 78 7.05 8.02 3.74
N HIS A 79 6.34 7.14 4.44
CA HIS A 79 6.54 5.70 4.38
C HIS A 79 6.50 5.19 2.94
N VAL A 80 5.43 5.55 2.20
CA VAL A 80 5.26 5.11 0.81
C VAL A 80 6.36 5.65 -0.11
N ARG A 81 6.77 6.93 0.06
CA ARG A 81 7.85 7.52 -0.75
C ARG A 81 9.21 6.90 -0.45
N GLU A 82 9.51 6.58 0.81
CA GLU A 82 10.76 5.91 1.18
C GLU A 82 10.86 4.50 0.57
N ASP A 83 9.73 3.82 0.39
CA ASP A 83 9.68 2.47 -0.15
C ASP A 83 9.59 2.36 -1.67
N LEU A 84 8.95 3.34 -2.33
CA LEU A 84 8.62 3.28 -3.76
C LEU A 84 9.17 4.48 -4.57
N GLY A 85 9.71 5.52 -3.92
CA GLY A 85 10.15 6.76 -4.56
C GLY A 85 9.02 7.66 -5.07
N ARG A 86 7.78 7.16 -5.12
CA ARG A 86 6.56 7.89 -5.50
C ARG A 86 5.36 7.32 -4.73
N ILE A 87 4.23 8.03 -4.76
CA ILE A 87 2.95 7.50 -4.27
C ILE A 87 2.15 6.99 -5.46
N PRO A 88 1.96 5.67 -5.61
CA PRO A 88 1.08 5.14 -6.64
C PRO A 88 -0.40 5.32 -6.29
N THR A 89 -1.27 5.17 -7.28
CA THR A 89 -2.72 5.01 -7.08
C THR A 89 -3.06 3.53 -6.88
N ALA A 90 -4.29 3.23 -6.42
CA ALA A 90 -4.76 1.84 -6.44
C ALA A 90 -4.84 1.31 -7.88
N GLU A 91 -5.25 2.17 -8.82
CA GLU A 91 -5.33 1.87 -10.25
C GLU A 91 -4.00 1.38 -10.84
N ASP A 92 -2.86 2.01 -10.48
CA ASP A 92 -1.52 1.58 -10.91
C ASP A 92 -1.27 0.09 -10.67
N TRP A 93 -1.79 -0.44 -9.56
CA TRP A 93 -1.69 -1.85 -9.20
C TRP A 93 -2.78 -2.70 -9.88
N LEU A 94 -4.03 -2.25 -9.84
CA LEU A 94 -5.19 -2.99 -10.33
C LEU A 94 -5.15 -3.24 -11.85
N LEU A 95 -4.59 -2.30 -12.63
CA LEU A 95 -4.43 -2.45 -14.08
C LEU A 95 -3.49 -3.62 -14.47
N GLN A 96 -2.70 -4.14 -13.53
CA GLN A 96 -1.79 -5.26 -13.78
C GLN A 96 -2.42 -6.63 -13.45
N ILE A 97 -3.64 -6.67 -12.91
CA ILE A 97 -4.33 -7.93 -12.59
C ILE A 97 -4.76 -8.61 -13.89
N LYS A 98 -4.31 -9.85 -14.09
CA LYS A 98 -4.75 -10.71 -15.19
C LYS A 98 -6.02 -11.46 -14.77
N PRO A 99 -7.18 -11.21 -15.40
CA PRO A 99 -8.43 -11.86 -15.01
C PRO A 99 -8.32 -13.38 -15.02
N GLN A 100 -8.88 -14.03 -14.00
CA GLN A 100 -9.01 -15.48 -13.91
C GLN A 100 -10.49 -15.83 -13.70
N ARG A 101 -10.89 -17.06 -14.07
CA ARG A 101 -12.29 -17.51 -14.00
C ARG A 101 -12.93 -17.37 -12.62
N TRP A 102 -12.16 -17.44 -11.54
CA TRP A 102 -12.68 -17.29 -10.18
C TRP A 102 -12.82 -15.81 -9.73
N MET A 103 -12.17 -14.86 -10.42
CA MET A 103 -12.22 -13.43 -10.12
C MET A 103 -13.46 -12.76 -10.72
N CYS A 104 -13.93 -13.29 -11.84
CA CYS A 104 -15.17 -12.90 -12.48
C CYS A 104 -16.23 -13.93 -12.06
N GLY A 105 -17.44 -13.52 -11.70
CA GLY A 105 -18.55 -14.47 -11.52
C GLY A 105 -18.82 -15.31 -12.78
N GLN A 106 -19.88 -16.13 -12.79
CA GLN A 106 -20.22 -16.94 -13.96
C GLN A 106 -20.39 -16.07 -15.22
N ARG A 107 -19.33 -16.03 -16.06
CA ARG A 107 -19.29 -16.21 -17.53
C ARG A 107 -18.15 -15.40 -18.17
N LEU A 108 -16.96 -16.00 -18.22
CA LEU A 108 -16.05 -15.78 -19.33
C LEU A 108 -16.47 -16.80 -20.40
N GLU A 109 -17.19 -16.37 -21.43
CA GLU A 109 -17.32 -17.19 -22.64
C GLU A 109 -15.92 -17.35 -23.22
N ASP A 110 -15.40 -18.58 -23.25
CA ASP A 110 -14.17 -18.88 -23.96
C ASP A 110 -14.42 -18.56 -25.43
N LYS A 111 -14.01 -17.38 -25.90
CA LYS A 111 -13.83 -17.18 -27.33
C LYS A 111 -12.59 -17.97 -27.71
N GLU A 112 -12.78 -19.23 -28.08
CA GLU A 112 -11.78 -19.92 -28.89
C GLU A 112 -11.48 -19.03 -30.11
N PRO A 113 -10.20 -18.88 -30.51
CA PRO A 113 -9.88 -18.18 -31.74
C PRO A 113 -10.59 -18.90 -32.88
N SER A 114 -11.47 -18.20 -33.60
CA SER A 114 -12.17 -18.78 -34.74
C SER A 114 -11.14 -19.27 -35.73
N THR A 115 -10.99 -20.59 -35.85
CA THR A 115 -10.27 -21.18 -36.97
C THR A 115 -11.11 -20.91 -38.21
N LYS A 116 -10.76 -19.85 -38.95
CA LYS A 116 -11.17 -19.74 -40.34
C LYS A 116 -10.52 -20.93 -41.06
N LYS A 117 -11.26 -22.03 -41.21
CA LYS A 117 -10.99 -23.00 -42.27
C LYS A 117 -11.31 -22.28 -43.57
N GLU A 118 -10.29 -21.77 -44.24
CA GLU A 118 -10.40 -21.51 -45.67
C GLU A 118 -10.58 -22.88 -46.34
N ALA A 119 -11.78 -23.08 -46.86
CA ALA A 119 -12.14 -24.23 -47.66
C ALA A 119 -12.12 -23.80 -49.13
N VAL A 120 -11.28 -24.49 -49.90
CA VAL A 120 -11.19 -24.62 -51.36
C VAL A 120 -10.68 -23.40 -52.13
#